data_AF-A0A963JPK6-F1
#
_entry.id   AF-A0A963JPK6-F1
#
_cell.length_a   1.000
_cell.length_b   1.000
_cell.length_c   1.000
_cell.angle_alpha   90.00
_cell.angle_beta   90.00
_cell.angle_gamma   90.00
#
_symmetry.space_group_name_H-M   'P 1'
#
loop_
_entity.id
_entity.type
_entity.pdbx_description
1 polymer ?
#
loop_
_entity_poly.entity_id
_entity_poly.type
_entity_poly.pdbx_seq_one_letter_code
_entity_poly.pdbx_strand_id
1 'polypeptide(L)'
;MSSYQLLFSVTVEHMYFTDRVCKSLEFIPTRATAHLFKRSGLLSKLSDNRLSVFFEDDKLDILHLYAQEDFAFSFRVFSKDSNFSLYTLPAPEIKPSND
;
A
#
# COMPACT_ATOMS: atom_id res chain seq x y z
N MET A 1 19.30 -9.22 19.67
CA MET A 1 19.17 -8.41 18.44
C MET A 1 17.73 -8.53 18.01
N SER A 2 16.94 -7.45 18.10
CA SER A 2 15.55 -7.46 17.66
C SER A 2 15.52 -7.68 16.14
N SER A 3 14.91 -8.78 15.70
CA SER A 3 14.65 -9.05 14.28
C SER A 3 13.30 -8.46 13.90
N TYR A 4 13.30 -7.63 12.87
CA TYR A 4 12.06 -7.20 12.24
C TYR A 4 11.54 -8.32 11.34
N GLN A 5 10.31 -8.75 11.59
CA GLN A 5 9.62 -9.75 10.80
C GLN A 5 8.51 -9.10 9.96
N LEU A 6 8.27 -9.64 8.77
CA LEU A 6 7.20 -9.14 7.89
C LEU A 6 5.85 -9.54 8.48
N LEU A 7 5.01 -8.55 8.81
CA LEU A 7 3.63 -8.77 9.21
C LEU A 7 2.76 -9.04 7.98
N PHE A 8 2.79 -8.12 7.02
CA PHE A 8 2.10 -8.24 5.74
C PHE A 8 2.73 -7.35 4.68
N SER A 9 2.37 -7.58 3.43
CA SER A 9 2.69 -6.64 2.36
C SER A 9 1.59 -6.55 1.32
N VAL A 10 1.46 -5.39 0.70
CA VAL A 10 0.56 -5.11 -0.42
C VAL A 10 1.41 -4.77 -1.64
N THR A 11 1.23 -5.50 -2.72
CA THR A 11 1.88 -5.27 -4.02
C THR A 11 0.83 -4.82 -5.02
N VAL A 12 1.11 -3.78 -5.80
CA VAL A 12 0.19 -3.28 -6.83
C VAL A 12 0.75 -3.56 -8.22
N GLU A 13 -0.04 -4.25 -9.04
CA GLU A 13 0.35 -4.63 -10.40
C GLU A 13 -0.61 -4.05 -11.43
N HIS A 14 -0.11 -3.82 -12.64
CA HIS A 14 -0.95 -3.37 -13.75
C HIS A 14 -0.44 -3.88 -15.11
N MET A 15 -1.37 -4.32 -15.98
CA MET A 15 -1.04 -4.93 -17.28
C MET A 15 -0.46 -3.94 -18.31
N TYR A 16 -0.59 -2.63 -18.05
CA TYR A 16 0.02 -1.59 -18.89
C TYR A 16 1.55 -1.65 -18.88
N PHE A 17 2.16 -2.08 -17.78
CA PHE A 17 3.61 -2.16 -17.64
C PHE A 17 4.12 -3.53 -18.07
N THR A 18 5.19 -3.56 -18.86
CA THR A 18 5.81 -4.82 -19.34
C THR A 18 6.22 -5.75 -18.21
N ASP A 19 6.72 -5.20 -17.09
CA ASP A 19 7.11 -5.94 -15.88
C ASP A 19 5.97 -6.09 -14.87
N ARG A 20 4.77 -5.60 -15.21
CA ARG A 20 3.57 -5.51 -14.36
C ARG A 20 3.74 -4.66 -13.10
N VAL A 21 4.89 -4.00 -12.90
CA VAL A 21 5.15 -3.21 -11.70
C VAL A 21 4.48 -1.85 -11.85
N CYS A 22 3.42 -1.60 -11.07
CA CYS A 22 2.81 -0.27 -11.01
C CYS A 22 3.69 0.66 -10.18
N LYS A 23 4.69 1.24 -10.84
CA LYS A 23 5.69 2.13 -10.23
C LYS A 23 5.05 3.47 -9.85
N SER A 24 5.76 4.24 -9.03
CA SER A 24 5.40 5.62 -8.71
C SER A 24 4.12 5.78 -7.87
N LEU A 25 3.72 4.74 -7.13
CA LEU A 25 2.67 4.83 -6.13
C LEU A 25 3.23 5.32 -4.80
N GLU A 26 2.51 6.23 -4.15
CA GLU A 26 2.79 6.69 -2.80
C GLU A 26 1.68 6.26 -1.85
N PHE A 27 2.07 5.63 -0.75
CA PHE A 27 1.17 5.19 0.31
C PHE A 27 1.36 6.10 1.52
N ILE A 28 0.38 6.96 1.78
CA ILE A 28 0.41 7.89 2.91
C ILE A 28 -0.53 7.33 3.99
N PRO A 29 -0.03 6.90 5.16
CA PRO A 29 -0.89 6.43 6.24
C PRO A 29 -1.82 7.54 6.70
N THR A 30 -3.06 7.20 7.02
CA THR A 30 -3.94 8.15 7.73
C THR A 30 -3.40 8.44 9.13
N ARG A 31 -3.91 9.50 9.77
CA ARG A 31 -3.52 9.84 11.15
C ARG A 31 -3.77 8.67 12.12
N ALA A 32 -4.87 7.93 11.93
CA ALA A 32 -5.18 6.76 12.74
C ALA A 32 -4.14 5.65 12.55
N THR A 33 -3.83 5.29 11.31
CA THR A 33 -2.79 4.30 10.97
C THR A 33 -1.42 4.70 11.51
N ALA A 34 -1.02 5.96 11.37
CA ALA A 34 0.26 6.45 11.86
C ALA A 34 0.37 6.38 13.40
N HIS A 35 -0.73 6.67 14.11
CA HIS A 35 -0.79 6.49 15.56
C HIS A 35 -0.73 5.03 15.97
N LEU A 36 -1.43 4.15 15.24
CA LEU A 36 -1.40 2.72 15.48
C LEU A 36 0.03 2.19 15.34
N PHE A 37 0.72 2.53 14.25
CA PHE A 37 2.11 2.14 13.99
C PHE A 37 3.04 2.55 15.13
N LYS A 38 2.93 3.80 15.58
CA LYS A 38 3.75 4.31 16.68
C LYS A 38 3.50 3.57 17.99
N ARG A 39 2.25 3.19 18.27
CA ARG A 39 1.85 2.53 19.52
C ARG A 39 2.14 1.03 19.53
N SER A 40 1.93 0.35 18.40
CA SER A 40 2.17 -1.09 18.27
C SER A 40 3.60 -1.44 17.88
N GLY A 41 4.46 -0.44 17.63
CA GLY A 41 5.85 -0.65 17.24
C GLY A 41 6.01 -1.19 15.81
N LEU A 42 5.03 -0.96 14.94
CA LEU A 42 5.10 -1.37 13.53
C LEU A 42 5.90 -0.37 12.70
N LEU A 43 6.61 -0.90 11.70
CA LEU A 43 7.30 -0.11 10.69
C LEU A 43 6.74 -0.41 9.30
N SER A 44 6.57 0.61 8.46
CA SER A 44 6.37 0.42 7.02
C SER A 44 7.62 0.74 6.22
N LYS A 45 7.82 -0.02 5.16
CA LYS A 45 8.75 0.28 4.07
C LYS A 45 8.01 0.25 2.75
N LEU A 46 8.22 1.29 1.93
CA LEU A 46 7.77 1.33 0.55
C LEU A 46 8.96 1.02 -0.37
N SER A 47 8.77 0.09 -1.31
CA SER A 47 9.76 -0.25 -2.33
C SER A 47 9.03 -0.51 -3.65
N ASP A 48 9.37 0.23 -4.69
CA ASP A 48 8.74 0.17 -6.02
C ASP A 48 7.20 0.24 -5.98
N ASN A 49 6.54 -0.91 -6.05
CA ASN A 49 5.09 -1.09 -6.03
C ASN A 49 4.58 -1.83 -4.78
N ARG A 50 5.44 -2.02 -3.77
CA ARG A 50 5.17 -2.84 -2.59
C ARG A 50 5.26 -2.04 -1.30
N LEU A 51 4.15 -1.96 -0.59
CA LEU A 51 4.09 -1.55 0.82
C LEU A 51 4.31 -2.78 1.69
N SER A 52 5.35 -2.78 2.53
CA SER A 52 5.63 -3.84 3.49
C SER A 52 5.51 -3.30 4.91
N VAL A 53 4.84 -4.03 5.79
CA VAL A 53 4.70 -3.68 7.21
C VAL A 53 5.37 -4.76 8.04
N PHE A 54 6.18 -4.33 8.99
CA PHE A 54 7.02 -5.17 9.84
C PHE A 54 6.69 -4.96 11.30
N PHE A 55 6.89 -6.00 12.10
CA PHE A 55 6.83 -5.96 13.56
C PHE A 55 8.18 -6.39 14.14
N GLU A 56 8.45 -5.95 15.37
CA GLU A 56 9.59 -6.43 16.17
C GLU A 56 9.12 -7.62 17.01
N ASP A 57 9.87 -8.74 17.00
CA ASP A 57 9.54 -9.90 17.84
C ASP A 57 9.43 -9.53 19.32
N ASP A 58 10.30 -8.63 19.80
CA ASP A 58 10.32 -8.16 21.19
C ASP A 58 9.06 -7.35 21.58
N LYS A 59 8.18 -7.01 20.62
CA LYS A 59 6.94 -6.24 20.83
C LYS A 59 5.68 -7.00 20.45
N LEU A 60 5.77 -8.32 20.26
CA LEU A 60 4.63 -9.16 19.86
C LEU A 60 3.44 -9.02 20.83
N ASP A 61 3.69 -8.97 22.14
CA ASP A 61 2.64 -8.83 23.15
C ASP A 61 1.86 -7.51 23.01
N ILE A 62 2.57 -6.41 22.68
CA ILE A 62 1.96 -5.10 22.43
C ILE A 62 1.11 -5.16 21.17
N LEU A 63 1.60 -5.82 20.11
CA LEU A 63 0.86 -6.01 18.88
C LEU A 63 -0.43 -6.81 19.14
N HIS A 64 -0.35 -7.90 19.90
CA HIS A 64 -1.52 -8.70 20.27
C HIS A 64 -2.57 -7.92 21.06
N LEU A 65 -2.15 -7.05 21.98
CA LEU A 65 -3.07 -6.19 22.73
C LEU A 65 -3.88 -5.28 21.80
N TYR A 66 -3.24 -4.65 20.82
CA TYR A 66 -3.94 -3.81 19.84
C TYR A 66 -4.76 -4.62 18.82
N ALA A 67 -4.35 -5.85 18.52
CA ALA A 67 -5.06 -6.73 17.60
C ALA A 67 -6.42 -7.25 18.12
N GLN A 68 -6.69 -7.12 19.42
CA GLN A 68 -7.99 -7.47 20.01
C GLN A 68 -9.08 -6.41 19.76
N GLU A 69 -8.69 -5.20 19.34
CA GLU A 69 -9.60 -4.14 18.89
C GLU A 69 -9.71 -4.15 17.34
N ASP A 70 -10.37 -3.13 16.78
CA ASP A 70 -10.50 -2.97 15.32
C ASP A 70 -9.15 -2.56 14.70
N PHE A 71 -8.31 -3.57 14.46
CA PHE A 71 -6.93 -3.43 14.01
C PHE A 71 -6.85 -3.23 12.49
N ALA A 72 -7.35 -2.07 12.04
CA ALA A 72 -7.44 -1.72 10.63
C ALA A 72 -6.37 -0.70 10.22
N PHE A 73 -5.77 -0.90 9.04
CA PHE A 73 -4.85 0.04 8.43
C PHE A 73 -5.49 0.74 7.23
N SER A 74 -5.47 2.06 7.24
CA SER A 74 -5.96 2.89 6.13
C SER A 74 -4.84 3.76 5.56
N PHE A 75 -4.78 3.84 4.23
CA PHE A 75 -3.81 4.63 3.49
C PHE A 75 -4.51 5.46 2.41
N ARG A 76 -3.99 6.66 2.17
CA ARG A 76 -4.26 7.41 0.93
C ARG A 76 -3.20 7.01 -0.09
N VAL A 77 -3.63 6.60 -1.27
CA VAL A 77 -2.74 6.15 -2.34
C VAL A 77 -2.75 7.19 -3.46
N PHE A 78 -1.57 7.67 -3.83
CA PHE A 78 -1.38 8.64 -4.91
C PHE A 78 -0.50 8.04 -6.01
N SER A 79 -0.73 8.43 -7.25
CA SER A 79 0.21 8.13 -8.35
C SER A 79 1.00 9.38 -8.70
N LYS A 80 2.31 9.22 -8.83
CA LYS A 80 3.23 10.22 -9.38
C LYS A 80 3.52 10.02 -10.87
N ASP A 81 2.90 9.01 -11.49
CA ASP A 81 3.05 8.74 -12.91
C ASP A 81 2.21 9.75 -13.72
N SER A 82 2.86 10.55 -14.56
CA SER A 82 2.19 11.50 -15.46
C SER A 82 1.26 10.81 -16.46
N ASN A 83 1.49 9.53 -16.73
CA ASN A 83 0.70 8.71 -17.64
C ASN A 83 -0.41 7.92 -16.93
N PHE A 84 -0.66 8.15 -15.64
CA PHE A 84 -1.62 7.37 -14.85
C PHE A 84 -2.99 7.24 -15.51
N SER A 85 -3.47 8.31 -16.15
CA SER A 85 -4.76 8.33 -16.84
C SER A 85 -4.80 7.40 -18.07
N LEU A 86 -3.67 7.17 -18.75
CA LEU A 86 -3.61 6.35 -19.97
C LEU A 86 -3.98 4.88 -19.71
N TYR A 87 -3.82 4.41 -18.47
CA TYR A 87 -4.05 3.02 -18.12
C TYR A 87 -5.07 2.83 -16.99
N THR A 88 -5.68 3.89 -16.48
CA THR A 88 -6.71 3.82 -15.44
C THR A 88 -8.06 4.40 -15.87
N LEU A 89 -8.08 5.28 -16.88
CA LEU A 89 -9.34 5.74 -17.43
C LEU A 89 -9.94 4.66 -18.34
N PRO A 90 -11.27 4.48 -18.31
CA PRO A 90 -11.94 3.61 -19.26
C PRO A 90 -11.65 4.08 -20.68
N ALA A 91 -11.48 3.13 -21.60
CA ALA A 91 -11.28 3.45 -23.01
C ALA A 91 -12.42 4.37 -23.50
N PRO A 92 -12.12 5.41 -24.29
CA PRO A 92 -13.17 6.27 -24.83
C PRO A 92 -14.16 5.41 -25.64
N GLU A 93 -15.46 5.60 -25.40
CA GLU A 93 -16.51 4.94 -26.18
C GLU A 93 -16.31 5.27 -27.67
N ILE A 94 -15.90 4.28 -28.45
CA ILE A 94 -15.86 4.40 -29.90
C ILE A 94 -17.33 4.36 -30.35
N LYS A 95 -17.94 5.53 -30.53
CA LYS A 95 -19.24 5.60 -31.23
C LYS A 95 -19.00 5.17 -32.68
N PRO A 96 -19.76 4.18 -33.19
CA PRO A 96 -19.62 3.79 -34.59
C PRO A 96 -19.87 5.02 -35.47
N SER A 97 -18.97 5.28 -36.41
CA SER A 97 -19.20 6.26 -37.46
C SER A 97 -20.39 5.78 -38.29
N ASN A 98 -21.45 6.57 -38.32
CA ASN A 98 -22.49 6.40 -39.33
C ASN A 98 -21.92 6.96 -40.64
N ASP A 99 -21.25 6.09 -41.40
CA ASP A 99 -21.07 6.27 -42.84
C ASP A 99 -22.37 5.89 -43.57
#